data_AF-A0A2T0BKC0-F1
#
_entry.id   AF-A0A2T0BKC0-F1
#
_cell.length_a   1.000
_cell.length_b   1.000
_cell.length_c   1.000
_cell.angle_alpha   90.00
_cell.angle_beta   90.00
_cell.angle_gamma   90.00
#
_symmetry.space_group_name_H-M   'P 1'
#
loop_
_entity.id
_entity.type
_entity.pdbx_description
1 polymer ?
#
loop_
_entity_poly.entity_id
_entity_poly.type
_entity_poly.pdbx_seq_one_letter_code
_entity_poly.pdbx_strand_id
1 'polypeptide(L)'
;MSIILAVIGIIICVIIIFFNIPYSKTKTEFNKIISEVISKTSLSNEVILEEDIKDLPPSLQNYFSYAGFLGKQKPAYMSIIFEDADFIMTDRHLRIDYTQYDFVDKPLRYALIESSIYGVPFQGMDYLSLENGGMKGVIAKTFQIFNVKDEFMYKSGLVTWLAECVFCPTSILQDFIKWEQIDETHVKGTIDYNGVSASGVLTFNDNGAMILFESYDRGEAQTDGTIRPVKWSTVCDDYKENNGFMQPTVLKTINTSPDKEVVYFDSNNFEIKYNYQK
;
A
#
# COMPACT_ATOMS: atom_id res chain seq x y z
N MET A 1 -41.00 -30.15 -14.98
CA MET A 1 -39.71 -29.81 -15.62
C MET A 1 -39.65 -28.33 -16.03
N SER A 2 -40.63 -27.80 -16.77
CA SER A 2 -40.64 -26.40 -17.22
C SER A 2 -40.68 -25.34 -16.10
N ILE A 3 -41.41 -25.59 -15.01
CA ILE A 3 -41.46 -24.68 -13.84
C ILE A 3 -40.09 -24.60 -13.14
N ILE A 4 -39.42 -25.74 -12.98
CA ILE A 4 -38.08 -25.80 -12.36
C ILE A 4 -37.07 -25.03 -13.22
N LEU A 5 -37.09 -25.22 -14.54
CA LEU A 5 -36.23 -24.47 -15.46
C LEU A 5 -36.50 -22.96 -15.43
N ALA A 6 -37.77 -22.55 -15.35
CA ALA A 6 -38.14 -21.14 -15.23
C ALA A 6 -37.63 -20.52 -13.91
N VAL A 7 -37.78 -21.23 -12.79
CA VAL A 7 -37.27 -20.80 -11.48
C VAL A 7 -35.74 -20.67 -11.50
N ILE A 8 -35.03 -21.64 -12.07
CA ILE A 8 -33.56 -21.58 -12.22
C ILE A 8 -33.17 -20.38 -13.07
N GLY A 9 -33.85 -20.13 -14.20
CA GLY A 9 -33.60 -18.97 -15.06
C GLY A 9 -33.76 -17.65 -14.32
N ILE A 10 -34.83 -17.50 -13.52
CA ILE A 10 -35.06 -16.30 -12.71
C ILE A 10 -33.94 -16.11 -11.68
N ILE A 11 -33.55 -17.17 -10.99
CA ILE A 11 -32.46 -17.11 -10.00
C ILE A 11 -31.15 -16.67 -10.66
N ILE A 12 -30.81 -17.21 -11.83
CA ILE A 12 -29.62 -16.82 -12.58
C ILE A 12 -29.68 -15.34 -12.96
N CYS A 13 -30.81 -14.86 -13.49
CA CYS A 13 -30.99 -13.44 -13.82
C CYS A 13 -30.82 -12.52 -12.60
N VAL A 14 -31.40 -12.89 -11.45
CA VAL A 14 -31.25 -12.12 -10.21
C VAL A 14 -29.79 -12.09 -9.74
N ILE A 15 -29.07 -13.22 -9.82
CA ILE A 15 -27.64 -13.28 -9.46
C ILE A 15 -26.80 -12.41 -10.39
N ILE A 16 -27.04 -12.47 -11.71
CA ILE A 16 -26.32 -11.65 -12.70
C ILE A 16 -26.58 -10.17 -12.41
N ILE A 17 -27.84 -9.77 -12.21
CA ILE A 17 -28.18 -8.37 -11.89
C ILE A 17 -27.49 -7.96 -10.58
N PHE A 18 -27.58 -8.76 -9.53
CA PHE A 18 -26.96 -8.46 -8.24
C PHE A 18 -25.44 -8.26 -8.34
N PHE A 19 -24.74 -9.09 -9.10
CA PHE A 19 -23.30 -8.96 -9.30
C PHE A 19 -22.93 -7.77 -10.19
N ASN A 20 -23.78 -7.35 -11.12
CA ASN A 20 -23.54 -6.18 -11.98
C ASN A 20 -23.92 -4.83 -11.34
N ILE A 21 -24.64 -4.80 -10.22
CA ILE A 21 -24.92 -3.54 -9.50
C ILE A 21 -23.61 -2.98 -8.90
N PRO A 22 -23.24 -1.71 -9.11
CA PRO A 22 -21.96 -1.15 -8.63
C PRO A 22 -21.86 -1.03 -7.10
N TYR A 23 -22.97 -1.25 -6.39
CA TYR A 23 -23.00 -1.23 -4.93
C TYR A 23 -22.16 -2.35 -4.32
N SER A 24 -21.29 -1.97 -3.38
CA SER A 24 -20.59 -2.86 -2.47
C SER A 24 -20.55 -2.21 -1.08
N LYS A 25 -20.86 -3.02 -0.05
CA LYS A 25 -20.73 -2.61 1.34
C LYS A 25 -19.29 -2.27 1.69
N THR A 26 -18.32 -3.09 1.27
CA THR A 26 -16.89 -2.89 1.52
C THR A 26 -16.38 -1.61 0.87
N LYS A 27 -16.73 -1.36 -0.39
CA LYS A 27 -16.34 -0.12 -1.09
C LYS A 27 -16.96 1.13 -0.46
N THR A 28 -18.21 1.03 0.00
CA THR A 28 -18.88 2.13 0.70
C THR A 28 -18.23 2.39 2.07
N GLU A 29 -17.88 1.35 2.81
CA GLU A 29 -17.14 1.43 4.07
C GLU A 29 -15.77 2.11 3.87
N PHE A 30 -15.01 1.66 2.87
CA PHE A 30 -13.73 2.26 2.49
C PHE A 30 -13.87 3.75 2.15
N ASN A 31 -14.78 4.11 1.24
CA ASN A 31 -14.99 5.50 0.84
C ASN A 31 -15.42 6.39 2.01
N LYS A 32 -16.23 5.85 2.93
CA LYS A 32 -16.63 6.56 4.15
C LYS A 32 -15.42 6.83 5.04
N ILE A 33 -14.58 5.83 5.31
CA ILE A 33 -13.36 5.97 6.11
C ILE A 33 -12.44 7.02 5.49
N ILE A 34 -12.15 6.91 4.20
CA ILE A 34 -11.30 7.88 3.49
C ILE A 34 -11.86 9.30 3.60
N SER A 35 -13.17 9.47 3.36
CA SER A 35 -13.81 10.78 3.47
C SER A 35 -13.71 11.37 4.89
N GLU A 36 -13.88 10.53 5.91
CA GLU A 36 -13.76 10.95 7.31
C GLU A 36 -12.32 11.33 7.67
N VAL A 37 -11.31 10.56 7.24
CA VAL A 37 -9.90 10.88 7.48
C VAL A 37 -9.53 12.17 6.76
N ILE A 38 -9.84 12.30 5.46
CA ILE A 38 -9.58 13.51 4.68
C ILE A 38 -10.23 14.73 5.33
N SER A 39 -11.46 14.62 5.83
CA SER A 39 -12.15 15.75 6.49
C SER A 39 -11.46 16.26 7.76
N LYS A 40 -10.58 15.44 8.35
CA LYS A 40 -9.81 15.74 9.56
C LYS A 40 -8.34 16.01 9.25
N THR A 41 -7.89 15.78 8.02
CA THR A 41 -6.52 16.04 7.59
C THR A 41 -6.33 17.53 7.38
N SER A 42 -5.33 18.10 8.04
CA SER A 42 -4.96 19.49 7.85
C SER A 42 -4.17 19.62 6.55
N LEU A 43 -4.59 20.52 5.67
CA LEU A 43 -3.82 20.86 4.47
C LEU A 43 -2.85 21.99 4.81
N SER A 44 -1.62 21.88 4.32
CA SER A 44 -0.59 22.91 4.44
C SER A 44 -0.22 23.45 3.07
N ASN A 45 0.06 24.75 3.01
CA ASN A 45 0.64 25.42 1.83
C ASN A 45 2.16 25.54 1.91
N GLU A 46 2.77 24.91 2.92
CA GLU A 46 4.22 24.87 3.04
C GLU A 46 4.86 24.14 1.87
N VAL A 47 6.05 24.59 1.54
CA VAL A 47 6.88 24.06 0.46
C VAL A 47 8.05 23.32 1.09
N ILE A 48 8.51 22.26 0.43
CA ILE A 48 9.69 21.51 0.80
C ILE A 48 10.93 22.31 0.40
N LEU A 49 11.74 22.68 1.39
CA LEU A 49 12.97 23.44 1.23
C LEU A 49 14.19 22.55 1.46
N GLU A 50 15.37 23.00 0.99
CA GLU A 50 16.64 22.30 1.28
C GLU A 50 16.91 22.16 2.79
N GLU A 51 16.49 23.16 3.57
CA GLU A 51 16.60 23.15 5.02
C GLU A 51 15.79 22.02 5.68
N ASP A 52 14.67 21.59 5.07
CA ASP A 52 13.84 20.50 5.59
C ASP A 52 14.55 19.13 5.47
N ILE A 53 15.50 18.98 4.54
CA ILE A 53 16.18 17.70 4.26
C ILE A 53 17.63 17.66 4.76
N LYS A 54 18.17 18.76 5.29
CA LYS A 54 19.59 18.90 5.64
C LYS A 54 20.10 17.82 6.61
N ASP A 55 19.21 17.36 7.51
CA ASP A 55 19.51 16.38 8.55
C ASP A 55 19.20 14.94 8.11
N LEU A 56 18.62 14.74 6.91
CA LEU A 56 18.41 13.41 6.34
C LEU A 56 19.74 12.81 5.86
N PRO A 57 19.85 11.47 5.82
CA PRO A 57 20.95 10.78 5.16
C PRO A 57 21.19 11.27 3.71
N PRO A 58 22.46 11.39 3.26
CA PRO A 58 22.79 11.84 1.90
C PRO A 58 22.02 11.15 0.77
N SER A 59 21.80 9.83 0.83
CA SER A 59 21.04 9.14 -0.24
C SER A 59 19.59 9.60 -0.30
N LEU A 60 18.98 9.95 0.83
CA LEU A 60 17.63 10.54 0.85
C LEU A 60 17.63 11.97 0.33
N GLN A 61 18.64 12.78 0.65
CA GLN A 61 18.76 14.14 0.07
C GLN A 61 18.89 14.08 -1.46
N ASN A 62 19.70 13.14 -1.97
CA ASN A 62 19.82 12.87 -3.40
C ASN A 62 18.50 12.41 -4.00
N TYR A 63 17.75 11.54 -3.30
CA TYR A 63 16.43 11.10 -3.74
C TYR A 63 15.42 12.25 -3.83
N PHE A 64 15.41 13.20 -2.88
CA PHE A 64 14.55 14.38 -2.98
C PHE A 64 14.83 15.22 -4.23
N SER A 65 16.11 15.33 -4.60
CA SER A 65 16.55 16.02 -5.81
C SER A 65 16.14 15.26 -7.07
N TYR A 66 16.42 13.94 -7.11
CA TYR A 66 16.06 13.05 -8.23
C TYR A 66 14.55 13.01 -8.46
N ALA A 67 13.77 12.82 -7.40
CA ALA A 67 12.32 12.70 -7.42
C ALA A 67 11.61 14.02 -7.76
N GLY A 68 12.31 15.15 -7.71
CA GLY A 68 11.76 16.48 -8.00
C GLY A 68 10.89 17.04 -6.87
N PHE A 69 11.18 16.68 -5.61
CA PHE A 69 10.39 17.09 -4.45
C PHE A 69 10.71 18.50 -3.93
N LEU A 70 11.94 18.99 -4.14
CA LEU A 70 12.35 20.32 -3.69
C LEU A 70 11.54 21.42 -4.41
N GLY A 71 11.10 22.43 -3.65
CA GLY A 71 10.27 23.52 -4.16
C GLY A 71 8.80 23.15 -4.41
N LYS A 72 8.38 21.92 -4.10
CA LYS A 72 6.98 21.46 -4.20
C LYS A 72 6.27 21.61 -2.86
N GLN A 73 4.94 21.74 -2.92
CA GLN A 73 4.11 21.77 -1.71
C GLN A 73 4.23 20.45 -0.92
N LYS A 74 4.11 20.52 0.40
CA LYS A 74 4.05 19.35 1.29
C LYS A 74 2.68 18.67 1.15
N PRO A 75 2.53 17.52 0.47
CA PRO A 75 1.25 16.83 0.41
C PRO A 75 0.83 16.35 1.81
N ALA A 76 -0.47 16.41 2.11
CA ALA A 76 -0.99 15.90 3.38
C ALA A 76 -1.30 14.38 3.32
N TYR A 77 -1.52 13.87 2.12
CA TYR A 77 -1.68 12.46 1.80
C TYR A 77 -1.43 12.21 0.32
N MET A 78 -1.11 10.97 -0.02
CA MET A 78 -1.09 10.49 -1.39
C MET A 78 -2.15 9.41 -1.61
N SER A 79 -2.51 9.19 -2.87
CA SER A 79 -3.23 8.00 -3.28
C SER A 79 -2.54 7.33 -4.45
N ILE A 80 -2.51 6.00 -4.47
CA ILE A 80 -1.97 5.22 -5.58
C ILE A 80 -3.07 4.35 -6.16
N ILE A 81 -3.19 4.36 -7.50
CA ILE A 81 -4.14 3.55 -8.25
C ILE A 81 -3.35 2.58 -9.12
N PHE A 82 -3.54 1.30 -8.85
CA PHE A 82 -3.07 0.20 -9.69
C PHE A 82 -4.28 -0.43 -10.37
N GLU A 83 -4.24 -0.52 -11.68
CA GLU A 83 -5.27 -1.21 -12.47
C GLU A 83 -4.66 -2.51 -13.00
N ASP A 84 -5.44 -3.60 -12.95
CA ASP A 84 -5.05 -4.88 -13.52
C ASP A 84 -3.64 -5.32 -13.06
N ALA A 85 -3.38 -5.36 -11.75
CA ALA A 85 -2.13 -5.86 -11.18
C ALA A 85 -2.18 -7.39 -11.05
N ASP A 86 -1.04 -8.08 -11.24
CA ASP A 86 -0.90 -9.50 -10.92
C ASP A 86 -0.81 -9.66 -9.41
N PHE A 87 -1.65 -10.52 -8.85
CA PHE A 87 -1.68 -10.78 -7.42
C PHE A 87 -1.79 -12.27 -7.12
N ILE A 88 -0.97 -12.75 -6.18
CA ILE A 88 -1.02 -14.11 -5.67
C ILE A 88 -1.60 -14.08 -4.26
N MET A 89 -2.81 -14.60 -4.11
CA MET A 89 -3.45 -14.80 -2.83
C MET A 89 -3.40 -16.27 -2.45
N THR A 90 -2.55 -16.61 -1.47
CA THR A 90 -2.25 -18.00 -1.11
C THR A 90 -1.70 -18.74 -2.35
N ASP A 91 -2.51 -19.57 -3.02
CA ASP A 91 -2.14 -20.32 -4.21
C ASP A 91 -2.94 -19.89 -5.46
N ARG A 92 -3.68 -18.79 -5.37
CA ARG A 92 -4.53 -18.30 -6.47
C ARG A 92 -3.91 -17.07 -7.11
N HIS A 93 -3.74 -17.16 -8.43
CA HIS A 93 -3.41 -16.02 -9.27
C HIS A 93 -4.69 -15.24 -9.59
N LEU A 94 -4.67 -13.94 -9.33
CA LEU A 94 -5.76 -13.00 -9.56
C LEU A 94 -5.23 -11.78 -10.31
N ARG A 95 -6.10 -11.17 -11.09
CA ARG A 95 -5.92 -9.79 -11.56
C ARG A 95 -6.74 -8.88 -10.66
N ILE A 96 -6.12 -7.85 -10.13
CA ILE A 96 -6.75 -6.98 -9.14
C ILE A 96 -6.64 -5.51 -9.54
N ASP A 97 -7.68 -4.75 -9.22
CA ASP A 97 -7.57 -3.30 -9.08
C ASP A 97 -7.26 -2.99 -7.61
N TYR A 98 -6.32 -2.09 -7.39
CA TYR A 98 -5.83 -1.74 -6.06
C TYR A 98 -5.80 -0.21 -5.91
N THR A 99 -6.57 0.32 -4.96
CA THR A 99 -6.57 1.75 -4.66
C THR A 99 -6.15 1.96 -3.22
N GLN A 100 -5.07 2.71 -2.99
CA GLN A 100 -4.60 3.04 -1.63
C GLN A 100 -4.56 4.54 -1.36
N TYR A 101 -4.64 4.88 -0.08
CA TYR A 101 -4.41 6.20 0.46
C TYR A 101 -3.46 6.11 1.65
N ASP A 102 -2.40 6.91 1.63
CA ASP A 102 -1.41 7.01 2.70
C ASP A 102 -1.37 8.44 3.21
N PHE A 103 -1.57 8.60 4.52
CA PHE A 103 -1.59 9.88 5.20
C PHE A 103 -0.26 10.14 5.89
N VAL A 104 0.06 11.43 6.07
CA VAL A 104 1.39 11.89 6.47
C VAL A 104 1.50 12.13 7.97
N ASP A 105 0.61 12.96 8.55
CA ASP A 105 0.70 13.38 9.97
C ASP A 105 0.72 12.21 10.97
N LYS A 106 0.18 11.07 10.53
CA LYS A 106 0.09 9.80 11.24
C LYS A 106 0.25 8.69 10.20
N PRO A 107 0.86 7.55 10.53
CA PRO A 107 1.02 6.45 9.59
C PRO A 107 -0.31 5.73 9.40
N LEU A 108 -1.25 6.37 8.70
CA LEU A 108 -2.54 5.78 8.33
C LEU A 108 -2.47 5.36 6.88
N ARG A 109 -2.94 4.14 6.64
CA ARG A 109 -3.00 3.54 5.32
C ARG A 109 -4.31 2.81 5.16
N TYR A 110 -4.95 2.99 4.02
CA TYR A 110 -6.15 2.22 3.68
C TYR A 110 -6.09 1.87 2.21
N ALA A 111 -6.28 0.60 1.90
CA ALA A 111 -6.32 0.10 0.56
C ALA A 111 -7.56 -0.75 0.30
N LEU A 112 -8.14 -0.57 -0.88
CA LEU A 112 -9.22 -1.37 -1.42
C LEU A 112 -8.66 -2.23 -2.56
N ILE A 113 -8.84 -3.54 -2.43
CA ILE A 113 -8.55 -4.53 -3.46
C ILE A 113 -9.89 -4.92 -4.09
N GLU A 114 -9.99 -4.90 -5.41
CA GLU A 114 -11.17 -5.37 -6.14
C GLU A 114 -10.75 -6.40 -7.20
N SER A 115 -11.48 -7.52 -7.27
CA SER A 115 -11.21 -8.61 -8.21
C SER A 115 -12.44 -9.49 -8.41
N SER A 116 -12.28 -10.62 -9.10
CA SER A 116 -13.30 -11.66 -9.19
C SER A 116 -12.70 -13.06 -9.12
N ILE A 117 -13.40 -13.99 -8.46
CA ILE A 117 -13.07 -15.41 -8.41
C ILE A 117 -14.18 -16.16 -9.13
N TYR A 118 -13.87 -16.75 -10.29
CA TYR A 118 -14.85 -17.42 -11.16
C TYR A 118 -16.09 -16.55 -11.48
N GLY A 119 -15.88 -15.25 -11.71
CA GLY A 119 -16.94 -14.28 -11.98
C GLY A 119 -17.71 -13.80 -10.73
N VAL A 120 -17.37 -14.30 -9.54
CA VAL A 120 -17.94 -13.81 -8.27
C VAL A 120 -17.06 -12.67 -7.74
N PRO A 121 -17.62 -11.49 -7.46
CA PRO A 121 -16.85 -10.36 -6.95
C PRO A 121 -16.10 -10.71 -5.65
N PHE A 122 -14.82 -10.36 -5.60
CA PHE A 122 -13.97 -10.45 -4.43
C PHE A 122 -13.43 -9.07 -4.10
N GLN A 123 -13.46 -8.70 -2.82
CA GLN A 123 -12.93 -7.43 -2.34
C GLN A 123 -12.10 -7.63 -1.10
N GLY A 124 -10.93 -6.99 -1.07
CA GLY A 124 -10.06 -6.91 0.09
C GLY A 124 -10.03 -5.49 0.64
N MET A 125 -9.85 -5.36 1.95
CA MET A 125 -9.53 -4.09 2.60
C MET A 125 -8.32 -4.31 3.50
N ASP A 126 -7.20 -3.71 3.14
CA ASP A 126 -5.95 -3.71 3.92
C ASP A 126 -5.80 -2.33 4.56
N TYR A 127 -5.51 -2.28 5.85
CA TYR A 127 -5.50 -1.02 6.57
C TYR A 127 -4.54 -0.99 7.75
N LEU A 128 -4.02 0.21 8.00
CA LEU A 128 -3.32 0.65 9.20
C LEU A 128 -4.06 1.90 9.71
N SER A 129 -4.70 1.76 10.87
CA SER A 129 -5.43 2.84 11.54
C SER A 129 -4.73 3.26 12.82
N LEU A 130 -5.24 4.27 13.52
CA LEU A 130 -4.71 4.67 14.83
C LEU A 130 -4.77 3.57 15.88
N GLU A 131 -5.77 2.69 15.81
CA GLU A 131 -6.07 1.73 16.86
C GLU A 131 -5.51 0.32 16.56
N ASN A 132 -5.37 -0.01 15.28
CA ASN A 132 -5.00 -1.36 14.83
C ASN A 132 -4.71 -1.40 13.32
N GLY A 133 -4.14 -2.51 12.87
CA GLY A 133 -3.95 -2.84 11.47
C GLY A 133 -4.57 -4.21 11.18
N GLY A 134 -4.92 -4.44 9.93
CA GLY A 134 -5.60 -5.67 9.56
C GLY A 134 -5.94 -5.78 8.09
N MET A 135 -6.41 -6.97 7.73
CA MET A 135 -6.85 -7.29 6.38
C MET A 135 -8.18 -8.05 6.42
N LYS A 136 -9.13 -7.60 5.61
CA LYS A 136 -10.47 -8.16 5.50
C LYS A 136 -10.74 -8.59 4.07
N GLY A 137 -11.22 -9.81 3.86
CA GLY A 137 -11.64 -10.32 2.56
C GLY A 137 -13.12 -10.62 2.52
N VAL A 138 -13.81 -10.19 1.46
CA VAL A 138 -15.25 -10.34 1.25
C VAL A 138 -15.51 -10.89 -0.16
N ILE A 139 -16.38 -11.89 -0.28
CA ILE A 139 -16.83 -12.46 -1.56
C ILE A 139 -18.32 -12.26 -1.75
N ALA A 140 -18.75 -12.20 -3.02
CA ALA A 140 -20.14 -11.98 -3.42
C ALA A 140 -20.75 -10.73 -2.76
N LYS A 141 -19.92 -9.70 -2.54
CA LYS A 141 -20.26 -8.41 -1.90
C LYS A 141 -20.75 -8.49 -0.46
N THR A 142 -20.82 -9.68 0.13
CA THR A 142 -21.61 -9.94 1.35
C THR A 142 -20.89 -10.84 2.34
N PHE A 143 -20.28 -11.93 1.88
CA PHE A 143 -19.74 -12.96 2.77
C PHE A 143 -18.28 -12.67 3.08
N GLN A 144 -17.99 -12.38 4.35
CA GLN A 144 -16.62 -12.26 4.82
C GLN A 144 -15.95 -13.64 4.78
N ILE A 145 -14.83 -13.76 4.07
CA ILE A 145 -14.00 -14.97 4.04
C ILE A 145 -13.02 -14.95 5.21
N PHE A 146 -12.40 -13.81 5.46
CA PHE A 146 -11.45 -13.62 6.54
C PHE A 146 -11.48 -12.17 7.04
N ASN A 147 -11.07 -11.97 8.28
CA ASN A 147 -10.83 -10.67 8.88
C ASN A 147 -9.76 -10.85 9.96
N VAL A 148 -8.53 -10.50 9.61
CA VAL A 148 -7.36 -10.65 10.48
C VAL A 148 -7.02 -9.29 11.04
N LYS A 149 -6.97 -9.19 12.37
CA LYS A 149 -6.65 -7.98 13.12
C LYS A 149 -5.92 -8.38 14.39
N ASP A 150 -4.63 -8.10 14.42
CA ASP A 150 -3.74 -8.39 15.55
C ASP A 150 -2.53 -7.44 15.55
N GLU A 151 -1.71 -7.53 16.60
CA GLU A 151 -0.51 -6.70 16.76
C GLU A 151 0.52 -6.93 15.65
N PHE A 152 0.58 -8.16 15.12
CA PHE A 152 1.48 -8.50 14.04
C PHE A 152 1.06 -7.85 12.71
N MET A 153 -0.24 -7.80 12.43
CA MET A 153 -0.81 -7.05 11.30
C MET A 153 -0.60 -5.54 11.46
N TYR A 154 -0.68 -5.02 12.68
CA TYR A 154 -0.34 -3.61 12.94
C TYR A 154 1.13 -3.32 12.59
N LYS A 155 2.06 -4.14 13.10
CA LYS A 155 3.49 -4.02 12.77
C LYS A 155 3.75 -4.20 11.27
N SER A 156 3.10 -5.17 10.63
CA SER A 156 3.19 -5.40 9.18
C SER A 156 2.65 -4.24 8.36
N GLY A 157 1.63 -3.54 8.86
CA GLY A 157 1.12 -2.30 8.28
C GLY A 157 2.12 -1.15 8.39
N LEU A 158 2.81 -1.00 9.53
CA LEU A 158 3.88 -0.01 9.69
C LEU A 158 5.04 -0.26 8.71
N VAL A 159 5.41 -1.53 8.49
CA VAL A 159 6.40 -1.88 7.45
C VAL A 159 5.93 -1.43 6.07
N THR A 160 4.68 -1.72 5.69
CA THR A 160 4.15 -1.29 4.40
C THR A 160 4.13 0.22 4.25
N TRP A 161 3.63 0.93 5.26
CA TRP A 161 3.59 2.38 5.24
C TRP A 161 5.00 2.97 5.13
N LEU A 162 6.00 2.41 5.84
CA LEU A 162 7.40 2.83 5.73
C LEU A 162 7.99 2.55 4.33
N ALA A 163 7.62 1.44 3.70
CA ALA A 163 8.06 1.12 2.35
C ALA A 163 7.46 2.07 1.30
N GLU A 164 6.22 2.50 1.51
CA GLU A 164 5.48 3.37 0.59
C GLU A 164 5.70 4.86 0.90
N CYS A 165 6.21 5.21 2.08
CA CYS A 165 6.42 6.60 2.50
C CYS A 165 7.35 7.35 1.55
N VAL A 166 8.28 6.65 0.89
CA VAL A 166 9.21 7.23 -0.09
C VAL A 166 8.53 7.79 -1.33
N PHE A 167 7.30 7.39 -1.60
CA PHE A 167 6.51 7.99 -2.67
C PHE A 167 5.90 9.34 -2.25
N CYS A 168 5.81 9.64 -0.96
CA CYS A 168 5.26 10.89 -0.44
C CYS A 168 6.32 11.68 0.35
N PRO A 169 6.87 12.78 -0.18
CA PRO A 169 8.03 13.44 0.44
C PRO A 169 7.80 13.87 1.89
N THR A 170 6.60 14.36 2.22
CA THR A 170 6.30 14.81 3.59
C THR A 170 6.22 13.66 4.57
N SER A 171 5.92 12.43 4.12
CA SER A 171 5.99 11.24 4.97
C SER A 171 7.43 10.94 5.41
N ILE A 172 8.43 11.16 4.55
CA ILE A 172 9.86 10.95 4.87
C ILE A 172 10.32 11.89 5.99
N LEU A 173 9.73 13.09 6.07
CA LEU A 173 10.08 14.16 7.01
C LEU A 173 9.42 14.01 8.39
N GLN A 174 8.67 12.94 8.65
CA GLN A 174 7.96 12.79 9.92
C GLN A 174 8.88 12.35 11.06
N ASP A 175 8.72 12.96 12.23
CA ASP A 175 9.54 12.71 13.43
C ASP A 175 9.42 11.29 14.00
N PHE A 176 8.35 10.57 13.64
CA PHE A 176 8.17 9.17 14.03
C PHE A 176 8.97 8.20 13.16
N ILE A 177 9.77 8.70 12.21
CA ILE A 177 10.74 7.93 11.45
C ILE A 177 12.16 8.41 11.79
N LYS A 178 13.04 7.47 12.08
CA LYS A 178 14.48 7.71 12.21
C LYS A 178 15.19 7.12 11.01
N TRP A 179 16.02 7.94 10.38
CA TRP A 179 16.80 7.56 9.21
C TRP A 179 18.28 7.46 9.57
N GLU A 180 18.93 6.38 9.15
CA GLU A 180 20.35 6.10 9.41
C GLU A 180 21.03 5.70 8.10
N GLN A 181 22.07 6.42 7.68
CA GLN A 181 22.88 6.03 6.53
C GLN A 181 23.68 4.77 6.86
N ILE A 182 23.59 3.73 6.02
CA ILE A 182 24.40 2.50 6.18
C ILE A 182 25.70 2.62 5.37
N ASP A 183 25.59 2.95 4.09
CA ASP A 183 26.71 3.15 3.16
C ASP A 183 26.31 4.16 2.06
N GLU A 184 26.94 4.18 0.89
CA GLU A 184 26.65 5.17 -0.16
C GLU A 184 25.24 5.04 -0.78
N THR A 185 24.68 3.84 -0.80
CA THR A 185 23.43 3.51 -1.50
C THR A 185 22.33 2.97 -0.60
N HIS A 186 22.63 2.67 0.67
CA HIS A 186 21.67 2.07 1.60
C HIS A 186 21.35 2.98 2.78
N VAL A 187 20.07 3.14 3.07
CA VAL A 187 19.55 3.89 4.21
C VAL A 187 18.58 3.01 5.00
N LYS A 188 18.77 2.93 6.31
CA LYS A 188 17.82 2.30 7.21
C LYS A 188 16.76 3.29 7.64
N GLY A 189 15.50 2.93 7.51
CA GLY A 189 14.37 3.60 8.16
C GLY A 189 13.88 2.79 9.34
N THR A 190 13.62 3.46 10.46
CA THR A 190 12.94 2.88 11.62
C THR A 190 11.74 3.73 11.96
N ILE A 191 10.54 3.17 11.82
CA ILE A 191 9.29 3.80 12.26
C ILE A 191 8.98 3.35 13.69
N ASP A 192 8.64 4.30 14.56
CA ASP A 192 8.16 4.04 15.92
C ASP A 192 6.86 4.81 16.14
N TYR A 193 5.76 4.07 16.29
CA TYR A 193 4.46 4.68 16.45
C TYR A 193 3.58 3.85 17.38
N ASN A 194 2.92 4.52 18.34
CA ASN A 194 2.09 3.88 19.37
C ASN A 194 2.79 2.73 20.13
N GLY A 195 4.10 2.84 20.37
CA GLY A 195 4.88 1.83 21.09
C GLY A 195 5.18 0.56 20.28
N VAL A 196 4.89 0.55 18.98
CA VAL A 196 5.28 -0.51 18.05
C VAL A 196 6.32 0.05 17.09
N SER A 197 7.44 -0.66 16.96
CA SER A 197 8.52 -0.30 16.05
C SER A 197 8.67 -1.33 14.93
N ALA A 198 8.96 -0.81 13.74
CA ALA A 198 9.31 -1.59 12.56
C ALA A 198 10.43 -0.89 11.78
N SER A 199 11.18 -1.64 10.99
CA SER A 199 12.31 -1.12 10.24
C SER A 199 12.46 -1.78 8.88
N GLY A 200 13.19 -1.11 8.00
CA GLY A 200 13.59 -1.64 6.72
C GLY A 200 14.75 -0.84 6.12
N VAL A 201 15.31 -1.37 5.04
CA VAL A 201 16.44 -0.78 4.33
C VAL A 201 15.98 -0.38 2.94
N LEU A 202 16.20 0.89 2.61
CA LEU A 202 16.05 1.44 1.27
C LEU A 202 17.39 1.33 0.54
N THR A 203 17.34 0.89 -0.70
CA THR A 203 18.46 0.87 -1.63
C THR A 203 18.19 1.87 -2.75
N PHE A 204 19.17 2.70 -3.02
CA PHE A 204 19.16 3.70 -4.09
C PHE A 204 20.16 3.32 -5.17
N ASN A 205 19.86 3.64 -6.42
CA ASN A 205 20.84 3.55 -7.49
C ASN A 205 21.71 4.82 -7.56
N ASP A 206 22.73 4.81 -8.42
CA ASP A 206 23.69 5.91 -8.58
C ASP A 206 23.05 7.24 -9.02
N ASN A 207 21.87 7.20 -9.63
CA ASN A 207 21.11 8.40 -10.02
C ASN A 207 20.27 8.97 -8.86
N GLY A 208 20.24 8.28 -7.71
CA GLY A 208 19.45 8.65 -6.55
C GLY A 208 18.03 8.07 -6.54
N ALA A 209 17.65 7.20 -7.49
CA ALA A 209 16.32 6.58 -7.50
C ALA A 209 16.25 5.44 -6.46
N MET A 210 15.15 5.37 -5.70
CA MET A 210 14.88 4.25 -4.80
C MET A 210 14.45 3.02 -5.63
N ILE A 211 15.20 1.92 -5.53
CA ILE A 211 14.95 0.73 -6.37
C ILE A 211 14.48 -0.48 -5.57
N LEU A 212 14.71 -0.49 -4.26
CA LEU A 212 14.42 -1.64 -3.41
C LEU A 212 14.22 -1.20 -1.96
N PHE A 213 13.15 -1.69 -1.34
CA PHE A 213 12.96 -1.69 0.10
C PHE A 213 12.97 -3.13 0.61
N GLU A 214 13.64 -3.40 1.73
CA GLU A 214 13.66 -4.73 2.36
C GLU A 214 13.40 -4.65 3.86
N SER A 215 12.64 -5.60 4.40
CA SER A 215 12.37 -5.72 5.82
C SER A 215 12.25 -7.18 6.27
N TYR A 216 12.68 -7.45 7.50
CA TYR A 216 12.47 -8.72 8.20
C TYR A 216 11.41 -8.62 9.30
N ASP A 217 10.74 -7.46 9.41
CA ASP A 217 9.71 -7.19 10.42
C ASP A 217 8.31 -7.67 9.98
N ARG A 218 8.24 -8.39 8.84
CA ARG A 218 7.08 -9.14 8.36
C ARG A 218 7.33 -10.64 8.52
N GLY A 219 6.28 -11.42 8.31
CA GLY A 219 6.24 -12.82 8.72
C GLY A 219 5.01 -13.56 8.22
N GLU A 220 5.13 -14.88 8.20
CA GLU A 220 4.09 -15.81 7.79
C GLU A 220 3.62 -16.63 8.99
N ALA A 221 2.30 -16.70 9.19
CA ALA A 221 1.71 -17.58 10.18
C ALA A 221 1.99 -19.06 9.80
N GLN A 222 2.51 -19.81 10.76
CA GLN A 222 2.81 -21.23 10.63
C GLN A 222 1.65 -22.07 11.15
N THR A 223 1.62 -23.36 10.79
CA THR A 223 0.56 -24.30 11.23
C THR A 223 0.54 -24.53 12.73
N ASP A 224 1.65 -24.29 13.43
CA ASP A 224 1.76 -24.38 14.89
C ASP A 224 1.37 -23.09 15.61
N GLY A 225 0.90 -22.07 14.87
CA GLY A 225 0.51 -20.77 15.39
C GLY A 225 1.67 -19.80 15.63
N THR A 226 2.92 -20.21 15.34
CA THR A 226 4.06 -19.29 15.38
C THR A 226 4.11 -18.39 14.14
N ILE A 227 4.85 -17.30 14.22
CA ILE A 227 5.11 -16.42 13.07
C ILE A 227 6.56 -16.59 12.68
N ARG A 228 6.79 -17.03 11.44
CA ARG A 228 8.13 -17.11 10.86
C ARG A 228 8.45 -15.77 10.20
N PRO A 229 9.50 -15.05 10.62
CA PRO A 229 9.95 -13.87 9.89
C PRO A 229 10.27 -14.24 8.45
N VAL A 230 9.80 -13.43 7.50
CA VAL A 230 10.14 -13.55 6.09
C VAL A 230 10.74 -12.26 5.62
N LYS A 231 11.72 -12.36 4.72
CA LYS A 231 12.23 -11.19 4.03
C LYS A 231 11.11 -10.70 3.11
N TRP A 232 10.60 -9.52 3.40
CA TRP A 232 9.62 -8.84 2.58
C TRP A 232 10.31 -7.72 1.82
N SER A 233 10.13 -7.69 0.51
CA SER A 233 10.80 -6.71 -0.34
C SER A 233 9.83 -6.05 -1.31
N THR A 234 10.07 -4.77 -1.60
CA THR A 234 9.37 -4.03 -2.66
C THR A 234 10.40 -3.49 -3.64
N VAL A 235 10.27 -3.84 -4.91
CA VAL A 235 11.13 -3.39 -6.00
C VAL A 235 10.41 -2.30 -6.78
N CYS A 236 11.10 -1.21 -7.08
CA CYS A 236 10.61 -0.10 -7.89
C CYS A 236 11.50 0.07 -9.12
N ASP A 237 10.89 0.25 -10.29
CA ASP A 237 11.61 0.38 -11.55
C ASP A 237 10.84 1.25 -12.56
N ASP A 238 11.46 1.49 -13.72
CA ASP A 238 10.93 2.25 -14.85
C ASP A 238 10.42 3.63 -14.42
N TYR A 239 11.31 4.40 -13.78
CA TYR A 239 11.02 5.74 -13.33
C TYR A 239 10.77 6.68 -14.51
N LYS A 240 9.63 7.40 -14.48
CA LYS A 240 9.22 8.34 -15.51
C LYS A 240 8.86 9.69 -14.89
N GLU A 241 9.07 10.75 -15.66
CA GLU A 241 8.62 12.09 -15.28
C GLU A 241 7.09 12.19 -15.42
N ASN A 242 6.43 12.63 -14.36
CA ASN A 242 5.00 12.92 -14.34
C ASN A 242 4.75 14.21 -13.55
N ASN A 243 4.27 15.26 -14.23
CA ASN A 243 4.00 16.58 -13.64
C ASN A 243 5.18 17.16 -12.84
N GLY A 244 6.41 16.97 -13.33
CA GLY A 244 7.63 17.42 -12.68
C GLY A 244 8.05 16.62 -11.44
N PHE A 245 7.57 15.38 -11.30
CA PHE A 245 8.04 14.39 -10.34
C PHE A 245 8.59 13.16 -11.07
N MET A 246 9.74 12.63 -10.65
CA MET A 246 10.19 11.32 -11.11
C MET A 246 9.55 10.25 -10.24
N GLN A 247 8.72 9.40 -10.84
CA GLN A 247 7.94 8.38 -10.14
C GLN A 247 8.19 7.01 -10.77
N PRO A 248 8.28 5.92 -9.97
CA PRO A 248 8.36 4.58 -10.52
C PRO A 248 7.06 4.25 -11.24
N THR A 249 7.15 3.48 -12.32
CA THR A 249 5.96 2.94 -12.99
C THR A 249 5.86 1.43 -12.86
N VAL A 250 6.87 0.75 -12.33
CA VAL A 250 6.83 -0.67 -11.97
C VAL A 250 6.98 -0.80 -10.46
N LEU A 251 6.09 -1.59 -9.85
CA LEU A 251 6.18 -1.96 -8.44
C LEU A 251 5.95 -3.46 -8.29
N LYS A 252 6.89 -4.14 -7.64
CA LYS A 252 6.77 -5.57 -7.32
C LYS A 252 6.93 -5.78 -5.84
N THR A 253 6.14 -6.67 -5.27
CA THR A 253 6.28 -7.06 -3.87
C THR A 253 6.55 -8.55 -3.75
N ILE A 254 7.56 -8.87 -2.94
CA ILE A 254 8.22 -10.17 -2.92
C ILE A 254 8.27 -10.68 -1.48
N ASN A 255 7.82 -11.92 -1.29
CA ASN A 255 8.10 -12.69 -0.08
C ASN A 255 9.23 -13.68 -0.38
N THR A 256 10.32 -13.57 0.38
CA THR A 256 11.44 -14.50 0.29
C THR A 256 11.55 -15.30 1.58
N SER A 257 11.30 -16.59 1.45
CA SER A 257 11.56 -17.64 2.45
C SER A 257 12.83 -18.41 2.05
N PRO A 258 13.46 -19.20 2.95
CA PRO A 258 14.69 -19.94 2.65
C PRO A 258 14.62 -20.81 1.39
N ASP A 259 13.45 -21.39 1.11
CA ASP A 259 13.26 -22.34 0.01
C ASP A 259 12.58 -21.73 -1.23
N LYS A 260 12.03 -20.51 -1.12
CA LYS A 260 11.15 -19.95 -2.15
C LYS A 260 11.12 -18.43 -2.12
N GLU A 261 11.19 -17.86 -3.30
CA GLU A 261 10.83 -16.47 -3.56
C GLU A 261 9.51 -16.38 -4.32
N VAL A 262 8.62 -15.50 -3.90
CA VAL A 262 7.31 -15.29 -4.52
C VAL A 262 7.08 -13.81 -4.75
N VAL A 263 7.08 -13.39 -6.01
CA VAL A 263 6.51 -12.11 -6.43
C VAL A 263 4.98 -12.25 -6.33
N TYR A 264 4.40 -11.73 -5.26
CA TYR A 264 2.96 -11.89 -5.00
C TYR A 264 2.14 -10.67 -5.44
N PHE A 265 2.79 -9.55 -5.75
CA PHE A 265 2.18 -8.38 -6.35
C PHE A 265 3.13 -7.88 -7.44
N ASP A 266 2.63 -7.70 -8.65
CA ASP A 266 3.40 -7.16 -9.79
C ASP A 266 2.49 -6.21 -10.58
N SER A 267 2.87 -4.94 -10.62
CA SER A 267 2.12 -3.90 -11.30
C SER A 267 3.02 -3.08 -12.22
N ASN A 268 2.39 -2.52 -13.26
CA ASN A 268 3.01 -1.57 -14.16
C ASN A 268 2.06 -0.39 -14.42
N ASN A 269 2.62 0.76 -14.79
CA ASN A 269 1.91 1.99 -15.16
C ASN A 269 0.89 2.47 -14.12
N PHE A 270 1.17 2.28 -12.83
CA PHE A 270 0.31 2.79 -11.76
C PHE A 270 0.44 4.30 -11.60
N GLU A 271 -0.59 4.92 -11.04
CA GLU A 271 -0.67 6.38 -10.90
C GLU A 271 -0.56 6.80 -9.44
N ILE A 272 0.42 7.65 -9.13
CA ILE A 272 0.55 8.30 -7.82
C ILE A 272 -0.04 9.71 -7.91
N LYS A 273 -1.00 10.01 -7.04
CA LYS A 273 -1.61 11.34 -6.90
C LYS A 273 -1.27 11.93 -5.55
N TYR A 274 -0.73 13.14 -5.57
CA TYR A 274 -0.54 13.94 -4.38
C TYR A 274 -1.73 14.87 -4.20
N ASN A 275 -2.27 14.91 -2.99
CA ASN A 275 -3.37 15.80 -2.68
C ASN A 275 -2.86 16.98 -1.87
N TYR A 276 -2.86 18.12 -2.57
CA TYR A 276 -2.52 19.43 -2.05
C TYR A 276 -3.79 20.25 -1.84
N GLN A 277 -3.69 21.35 -1.10
CA GLN A 277 -4.74 22.36 -1.13
C GLN A 277 -4.79 22.98 -2.55
N LYS A 278 -5.99 23.06 -3.14
CA LYS A 278 -6.23 23.86 -4.34
C LYS A 278 -6.26 25.34 -4.02
#